data_AF-A0A962R2B1-F1
#
_entry.id   AF-A0A962R2B1-F1
#
_cell.length_a   1.000
_cell.length_b   1.000
_cell.length_c   1.000
_cell.angle_alpha   90.00
_cell.angle_beta   90.00
_cell.angle_gamma   90.00
#
_symmetry.space_group_name_H-M   'P 1'
#
loop_
_entity.id
_entity.type
_entity.pdbx_description
1 polymer ?
#
loop_
_entity_poly.entity_id
_entity_poly.type
_entity_poly.pdbx_seq_one_letter_code
_entity_poly.pdbx_strand_id
1 'polypeptide(L)'
;MANQGAGKTVGVFTSGGTIATIVGQVLGLGGDQTYQFYEPIFNCSITQLFYNGSKVSLSYFNDRSYLQAYGLGRAENLVSYR
;
A
#
# COMPACT_ATOMS: atom_id res chain seq x y z
N MET A 1 6.88 -10.22 -15.06
CA MET A 1 6.33 -8.93 -15.56
C MET A 1 6.69 -8.65 -17.02
N ALA A 2 7.91 -8.94 -17.49
CA ALA A 2 8.36 -8.67 -18.87
C ALA A 2 7.44 -9.19 -19.99
N ASN A 3 6.68 -10.27 -19.75
CA ASN A 3 5.81 -10.89 -20.76
C ASN A 3 4.37 -10.35 -20.80
N GLN A 4 4.00 -9.34 -20.00
CA GLN A 4 2.59 -8.92 -19.81
C GLN A 4 2.22 -7.54 -20.39
N GLY A 5 3.05 -6.99 -21.29
CA GLY A 5 2.85 -5.65 -21.86
C GLY A 5 3.01 -4.52 -20.83
N ALA A 6 3.08 -3.26 -21.31
CA ALA A 6 3.24 -2.08 -20.46
C ALA A 6 1.91 -1.49 -19.98
N GLY A 7 1.94 -0.67 -18.92
CA GLY A 7 0.80 0.16 -18.48
C GLY A 7 -0.36 -0.59 -17.83
N LYS A 8 -0.12 -1.76 -17.24
CA LYS A 8 -1.15 -2.54 -16.55
C LYS A 8 -1.34 -2.08 -15.10
N THR A 9 -2.58 -2.09 -14.64
CA THR A 9 -2.94 -1.90 -13.22
C THR A 9 -3.37 -3.24 -12.63
N VAL A 10 -2.74 -3.64 -11.52
CA VAL A 10 -3.03 -4.89 -10.81
C VAL A 10 -3.43 -4.56 -9.38
N GLY A 11 -4.57 -5.09 -8.93
CA GLY A 11 -5.00 -5.03 -7.53
C GLY A 11 -4.56 -6.28 -6.77
N VAL A 12 -3.94 -6.08 -5.60
CA VAL A 12 -3.54 -7.17 -4.70
C VAL A 12 -4.14 -6.90 -3.32
N PHE A 13 -4.89 -7.87 -2.79
CA PHE A 13 -5.52 -7.80 -1.48
C PHE A 13 -4.78 -8.72 -0.52
N THR A 14 -4.18 -8.15 0.52
CA THR A 14 -3.32 -8.88 1.45
C THR A 14 -3.28 -8.20 2.82
N SER A 15 -2.45 -8.71 3.74
CA SER A 15 -2.28 -8.20 5.10
C SER A 15 -1.25 -7.06 5.21
N GLY A 16 -1.31 -6.30 6.30
CA GLY A 16 -0.36 -5.21 6.58
C GLY A 16 1.10 -5.70 6.64
N GLY A 17 1.36 -6.88 7.22
CA GLY A 17 2.71 -7.43 7.30
C GLY A 17 3.32 -7.66 5.92
N THR A 18 2.53 -8.24 5.00
CA THR A 18 2.96 -8.44 3.61
C THR A 18 3.19 -7.12 2.89
N ILE A 19 2.33 -6.12 3.08
CA ILE A 19 2.50 -4.78 2.50
C ILE A 19 3.80 -4.15 3.01
N ALA A 20 4.04 -4.20 4.32
CA ALA A 20 5.25 -3.65 4.94
C ALA A 20 6.51 -4.34 4.40
N THR A 21 6.53 -5.67 4.30
CA THR A 21 7.66 -6.41 3.71
C THR A 21 7.93 -5.99 2.26
N ILE A 22 6.88 -5.84 1.44
CA ILE A 22 7.04 -5.38 0.06
C ILE A 22 7.62 -3.96 0.02
N VAL A 23 7.08 -3.04 0.82
CA VAL A 23 7.57 -1.66 0.91
C VAL A 23 9.03 -1.62 1.37
N GLY A 24 9.37 -2.38 2.40
CA GLY A 24 10.73 -2.53 2.90
C GLY A 24 11.69 -3.00 1.80
N GLN A 25 11.30 -4.02 1.03
CA GLN A 25 12.09 -4.51 -0.10
C GLN A 25 12.24 -3.45 -1.21
N VAL A 26 11.18 -2.73 -1.57
CA VAL A 26 11.20 -1.68 -2.60
C VAL A 26 12.09 -0.50 -2.18
N LEU A 27 12.11 -0.17 -0.90
CA LEU A 27 12.91 0.93 -0.34
C LEU A 27 14.33 0.50 0.08
N GLY A 28 14.66 -0.80 0.04
CA GLY A 28 15.96 -1.33 0.44
C GLY A 28 16.21 -1.29 1.95
N LEU A 29 15.17 -1.47 2.75
CA LEU A 29 15.20 -1.36 4.21
C LEU A 29 15.54 -2.70 4.88
N GLY A 30 16.16 -2.60 6.06
CA GLY A 30 16.36 -3.75 6.95
C GLY A 30 15.08 -4.19 7.67
N GLY A 31 15.15 -5.31 8.40
CA GLY A 31 14.01 -5.87 9.13
C GLY A 31 13.41 -4.91 10.16
N ASP A 32 14.25 -4.29 10.99
CA ASP A 32 13.80 -3.33 12.03
C ASP A 32 13.09 -2.12 11.42
N GLN A 33 13.59 -1.62 10.30
CA GLN A 33 12.99 -0.50 9.57
C GLN A 33 11.68 -0.92 8.90
N THR A 34 11.58 -2.16 8.43
CA THR A 34 10.36 -2.69 7.81
C THR A 34 9.21 -2.76 8.81
N TYR A 35 9.49 -3.11 10.07
CA TYR A 35 8.47 -3.17 11.11
C TYR A 35 7.81 -1.80 11.37
N GLN A 36 8.55 -0.70 11.23
CA GLN A 36 7.99 0.65 11.37
C GLN A 36 6.95 1.00 10.28
N PHE A 37 6.98 0.30 9.14
CA PHE A 37 5.92 0.39 8.13
C PHE A 37 4.74 -0.53 8.43
N TYR A 38 4.91 -1.58 9.21
CA TYR A 38 3.80 -2.46 9.56
C TYR A 38 2.84 -1.79 10.53
N GLU A 39 3.37 -1.20 11.61
CA GLU A 39 2.55 -0.61 12.67
C GLU A 39 1.48 0.35 12.14
N PRO A 40 1.76 1.39 11.34
CA PRO A 40 0.76 2.41 11.02
C PRO A 40 -0.33 1.96 10.03
N ILE A 41 -0.32 0.74 9.50
CA ILE A 41 -1.23 0.34 8.40
C ILE A 41 -2.68 0.28 8.88
N PHE A 42 -3.54 1.10 8.26
CA PHE A 42 -4.98 1.08 8.50
C PHE A 42 -5.66 -0.03 7.71
N ASN A 43 -6.78 -0.51 8.24
CA ASN A 43 -7.63 -1.46 7.53
C ASN A 43 -8.12 -0.85 6.22
N CYS A 44 -8.08 -1.66 5.16
CA CYS A 44 -8.47 -1.25 3.82
C CYS A 44 -7.69 -0.05 3.27
N SER A 45 -6.54 0.29 3.84
CA SER A 45 -5.66 1.28 3.21
C SER A 45 -5.08 0.79 1.89
N ILE A 46 -4.73 1.71 1.01
CA ILE A 46 -4.15 1.43 -0.31
C ILE A 46 -2.68 1.86 -0.31
N THR A 47 -1.81 0.97 -0.77
CA THR A 47 -0.41 1.25 -1.06
C THR A 47 -0.18 1.03 -2.55
N GLN A 48 0.39 2.01 -3.24
CA GLN A 48 0.63 1.93 -4.68
C GLN A 48 2.12 1.88 -4.98
N LEU A 49 2.50 0.94 -5.86
CA LEU A 49 3.83 0.79 -6.40
C LEU A 49 3.78 1.00 -7.92
N PHE A 50 4.82 1.60 -8.47
CA PHE A 50 5.04 1.67 -9.91
C PHE A 50 6.17 0.75 -10.33
N TYR A 51 5.97 0.07 -11.45
CA TYR A 51 7.01 -0.71 -12.12
C TYR A 51 7.17 -0.21 -13.55
N ASN A 52 8.40 0.13 -13.93
CA ASN A 52 8.70 0.71 -15.25
C ASN A 52 9.48 -0.24 -16.19
N GLY A 53 9.58 -1.52 -15.83
CA GLY A 53 10.36 -2.51 -16.59
C GLY A 53 11.71 -2.86 -15.94
N SER A 54 12.33 -1.92 -15.22
CA SER A 54 13.63 -2.16 -14.56
C SER A 54 13.60 -1.92 -13.06
N LYS A 55 12.75 -0.99 -12.60
CA LYS A 55 12.68 -0.58 -11.19
C LYS A 55 11.24 -0.64 -10.69
N VAL A 56 11.10 -0.98 -9.41
CA VAL A 56 9.88 -0.74 -8.63
C VAL A 56 10.11 0.48 -7.74
N SER A 57 9.12 1.37 -7.65
CA SER A 57 9.14 2.53 -6.75
C SER A 57 7.83 2.64 -5.98
N LEU A 58 7.92 3.06 -4.73
CA LEU A 58 6.75 3.41 -3.91
C LEU A 58 6.18 4.74 -4.39
N SER A 59 4.88 4.77 -4.71
CA SER A 59 4.15 6.00 -5.06
C SER A 59 3.52 6.63 -3.82
N TYR A 60 2.67 5.87 -3.14
CA TYR A 60 2.09 6.24 -1.85
C TYR A 60 1.86 5.00 -1.01
N PHE A 61 1.81 5.21 0.30
CA PHE A 61 1.69 4.17 1.29
C PHE A 61 0.53 4.50 2.24
N ASN A 62 -0.27 3.49 2.58
CA ASN A 62 -1.28 3.57 3.63
C ASN A 62 -2.29 4.73 3.43
N ASP A 63 -2.71 4.93 2.18
CA ASP A 63 -3.75 5.91 1.85
C ASP A 63 -5.12 5.39 2.30
N ARG A 64 -5.87 6.25 2.99
CA ARG A 64 -7.24 6.00 3.46
C ARG A 64 -8.14 7.21 3.20
N SER A 65 -7.68 8.15 2.38
CA SER A 65 -8.43 9.37 2.05
C SER A 65 -9.79 9.04 1.42
N TYR A 66 -9.85 7.99 0.60
CA TYR A 66 -11.10 7.53 -0.01
C TYR A 66 -12.14 7.06 1.02
N LEU A 67 -11.72 6.41 2.13
CA LEU A 67 -12.62 6.00 3.20
C LEU A 67 -13.16 7.22 3.96
N GLN A 68 -12.31 8.22 4.19
CA GLN A 68 -12.71 9.46 4.84
C GLN A 68 -13.72 10.24 3.99
N ALA A 69 -13.44 10.37 2.69
CA ALA A 69 -14.33 11.03 1.74
C ALA A 69 -15.68 10.31 1.64
N TYR A 70 -15.67 8.97 1.58
CA TYR A 70 -16.88 8.18 1.49
C TYR A 70 -17.69 8.17 2.80
N GLY A 71 -17.02 8.12 3.95
CA GLY A 71 -17.65 8.19 5.27
C GLY A 71 -18.31 9.54 5.55
N LEU A 72 -17.67 10.65 5.12
CA LEU A 72 -18.26 11.98 5.22
C LEU A 72 -19.61 12.07 4.49
N GLY A 73 -19.72 11.49 3.30
CA GLY A 73 -20.97 11.46 2.52
C GLY A 73 -22.08 10.61 3.15
N ARG A 74 -21.77 9.80 4.16
CA ARG A 74 -22.70 8.90 4.87
C ARG A 74 -22.89 9.23 6.34
N ALA A 75 -22.20 10.25 6.85
CA ALA A 75 -22.09 10.53 8.29
C ALA A 75 -21.61 9.31 9.10
N GLU A 76 -20.70 8.51 8.53
CA GLU A 76 -20.13 7.31 9.15
C GLU A 76 -18.62 7.46 9.35
N ASN A 77 -18.07 6.89 10.43
CA ASN A 77 -16.63 6.74 10.61
C ASN A 77 -16.18 5.36 10.13
N LEU A 78 -15.61 5.32 8.92
CA LEU A 78 -15.18 4.08 8.28
C LEU A 78 -13.70 3.75 8.52
N VAL A 79 -12.94 4.68 9.09
CA VAL A 79 -11.50 4.47 9.33
C VAL A 79 -11.34 3.61 10.58
N SER A 80 -10.69 2.45 10.43
CA SER A 80 -10.36 1.56 11.54
C SER A 80 -8.91 1.12 11.50
N TYR A 81 -8.38 0.86 12.69
CA TYR A 81 -7.01 0.47 12.99
C TYR A 81 -7.04 -0.57 14.12
N ARG A 82 -6.02 -1.42 14.21
CA ARG A 82 -5.90 -2.43 15.28
C ARG A 82 -4.69 -2.14 16.15
#